data_AF-L0AKH1-F1
#
_entry.id   AF-L0AKH1-F1
#
_cell.length_a   1.000
_cell.length_b   1.000
_cell.length_c   1.000
_cell.angle_alpha   90.00
_cell.angle_beta   90.00
_cell.angle_gamma   90.00
#
_symmetry.space_group_name_H-M   'P 1'
#
loop_
_entity.id
_entity.type
_entity.pdbx_description
1 polymer ?
#
loop_
_entity_poly.entity_id
_entity_poly.type
_entity_poly.pdbx_seq_one_letter_code
_entity_poly.pdbx_strand_id
1 'polypeptide(L)' 'MSESTTITGIAKNLLIYAVGVGFAVTGALGIAEAFDLPLPLAGVLFVAGLAVVLYVHEYLGGPL' A
#
# COMPACT_ATOMS: atom_id res chain seq x y z
N MET A 1 3.87 -25.95 -11.81
CA MET A 1 3.50 -25.04 -10.70
C MET A 1 2.08 -25.40 -10.29
N SER A 2 1.85 -25.73 -9.03
CA SER A 2 0.51 -26.08 -8.54
C SER A 2 -0.36 -24.81 -8.53
N GLU A 3 -1.55 -24.88 -9.09
CA GLU A 3 -2.50 -23.75 -9.21
C GLU A 3 -2.78 -23.05 -7.86
N SER A 4 -2.74 -23.80 -6.75
CA SER A 4 -2.84 -23.30 -5.38
C SER A 4 -1.70 -22.36 -4.96
N THR A 5 -0.49 -22.56 -5.50
CA THR A 5 0.67 -21.70 -5.23
C THR A 5 0.51 -20.34 -5.90
N THR A 6 -0.15 -20.29 -7.06
CA THR A 6 -0.42 -19.05 -7.82
C THR A 6 -1.45 -18.18 -7.11
N ILE A 7 -2.58 -18.76 -6.68
CA ILE A 7 -3.65 -18.02 -5.99
C ILE A 7 -3.17 -17.44 -4.66
N THR A 8 -2.40 -18.23 -3.89
CA THR A 8 -1.83 -17.77 -2.61
C THR A 8 -0.84 -16.61 -2.82
N GLY A 9 -0.04 -16.66 -3.89
CA GLY A 9 0.88 -15.58 -4.25
C GLY A 9 0.15 -14.28 -4.60
N ILE A 10 -0.89 -14.37 -5.43
CA ILE A 10 -1.72 -13.23 -5.82
C ILE A 10 -2.42 -12.63 -4.59
N ALA A 11 -3.07 -13.46 -3.77
CA ALA A 11 -3.76 -12.98 -2.57
C ALA A 11 -2.82 -12.25 -1.60
N LYS A 12 -1.60 -12.77 -1.42
CA LYS A 12 -0.56 -12.12 -0.61
C LYS A 12 -0.18 -10.74 -1.18
N ASN A 13 0.10 -10.67 -2.49
CA ASN A 13 0.50 -9.42 -3.12
C ASN A 13 -0.62 -8.37 -3.06
N LEU A 14 -1.86 -8.80 -3.26
CA LEU A 14 -3.04 -7.95 -3.13
C LEU A 14 -3.22 -7.40 -1.70
N LEU A 15 -2.99 -8.23 -0.68
CA LEU A 15 -3.04 -7.77 0.71
C LEU A 15 -1.96 -6.73 1.01
N ILE A 16 -0.72 -6.96 0.56
CA ILE A 16 0.37 -5.99 0.74
C ILE A 16 0.04 -4.68 0.01
N TYR A 17 -0.50 -4.77 -1.21
CA TYR A 17 -0.94 -3.62 -1.98
C TYR A 17 -2.02 -2.83 -1.24
N ALA A 18 -3.02 -3.51 -0.69
CA ALA A 18 -4.10 -2.88 0.07
C ALA A 18 -3.59 -2.14 1.31
N VAL A 19 -2.58 -2.68 2.02
CA VAL A 19 -1.94 -1.97 3.14
C VAL A 19 -1.22 -0.71 2.65
N GLY A 20 -0.47 -0.80 1.55
CA GLY A 20 0.21 0.36 0.95
C GLY A 20 -0.78 1.46 0.55
N VAL A 21 -1.88 1.10 -0.10
CA VAL A 21 -2.97 2.03 -0.44
C VAL A 21 -3.59 2.62 0.82
N GLY A 22 -3.86 1.82 1.86
CA GLY A 22 -4.41 2.31 3.11
C GLY A 22 -3.52 3.37 3.77
N PHE A 23 -2.20 3.16 3.77
CA PHE A 23 -1.23 4.13 4.29
C PHE A 23 -1.21 5.40 3.44
N ALA A 24 -1.19 5.26 2.11
CA ALA A 24 -1.20 6.40 1.20
C ALA A 24 -2.48 7.23 1.38
N VAL A 25 -3.66 6.60 1.43
CA VAL A 25 -4.94 7.29 1.64
C VAL A 25 -4.98 7.96 3.01
N THR A 26 -4.55 7.27 4.08
CA THR A 26 -4.51 7.84 5.43
C THR A 26 -3.59 9.07 5.49
N GLY A 27 -2.39 8.97 4.88
CA GLY A 27 -1.47 10.09 4.79
C GLY A 27 -2.02 11.26 3.96
N ALA A 28 -2.62 10.98 2.81
CA ALA A 28 -3.23 12.00 1.95
C ALA A 28 -4.38 12.73 2.66
N LEU A 29 -5.26 12.00 3.34
CA LEU A 29 -6.35 12.58 4.12
C LEU A 29 -5.84 13.42 5.30
N GLY A 30 -4.77 12.97 5.98
CA GLY A 30 -4.11 13.76 7.02
C GLY A 30 -3.47 15.04 6.50
N ILE A 31 -2.81 14.99 5.34
CA ILE A 31 -2.26 16.18 4.66
C ILE A 31 -3.38 17.14 4.24
N ALA A 32 -4.53 16.60 3.83
CA ALA A 32 -5.73 17.36 3.50
C ALA A 32 -6.52 17.85 4.73
N GLU A 33 -5.97 17.69 5.94
CA GLU A 33 -6.57 18.13 7.21
C GLU A 33 -7.97 17.53 7.45
N ALA A 34 -8.26 16.35 6.89
CA ALA A 34 -9.56 15.68 7.04
C ALA A 34 -9.77 15.10 8.45
N PHE A 35 -8.70 14.89 9.21
CA PHE A 35 -8.70 14.51 10.62
C PHE A 35 -7.40 14.92 11.30
N ASP A 36 -7.39 14.91 12.63
CA ASP A 36 -6.29 15.44 13.44
C ASP A 36 -5.09 14.47 13.48
N LEU A 37 -4.26 14.56 12.43
CA LEU A 37 -3.04 13.80 12.28
C LEU A 37 -1.85 14.76 12.15
N PRO A 38 -0.77 14.59 12.91
CA PRO A 38 0.41 15.44 12.78
C PRO A 38 0.94 15.44 11.34
N LEU A 39 1.11 16.62 10.75
CA LEU A 39 1.53 16.78 9.36
C LEU A 39 2.81 15.97 8.99
N PRO A 40 3.86 15.90 9.84
CA PRO A 40 5.02 15.07 9.55
C PRO A 40 4.67 13.58 9.45
N LEU A 41 3.78 13.09 10.31
CA LEU A 41 3.33 11.70 10.29
C LEU A 41 2.46 11.41 9.06
N ALA A 42 1.59 12.35 8.69
CA ALA A 42 0.77 12.26 7.48
C ALA A 42 1.65 12.16 6.21
N GLY A 43 2.69 13.01 6.12
CA GLY A 43 3.68 12.94 5.05
C GLY A 43 4.41 11.61 4.98
N VAL A 44 4.87 11.09 6.12
CA VAL A 44 5.54 9.78 6.19
C VAL A 44 4.61 8.65 5.75
N LEU A 45 3.36 8.63 6.22
CA LEU A 45 2.38 7.61 5.81
C LEU A 45 2.08 7.66 4.32
N PHE A 46 1.96 8.86 3.74
CA PHE A 46 1.73 9.03 2.32
C PHE A 46 2.89 8.45 1.49
N VAL A 47 4.12 8.88 1.79
CA VAL A 47 5.31 8.45 1.06
C VAL A 47 5.58 6.95 1.26
N ALA A 48 5.45 6.44 2.48
CA ALA A 48 5.65 5.02 2.76
C ALA A 48 4.59 4.16 2.05
N GLY A 49 3.32 4.58 2.06
CA GLY A 49 2.25 3.89 1.35
C GLY A 49 2.49 3.80 -0.16
N LEU A 50 2.89 4.92 -0.77
CA LEU A 50 3.28 4.95 -2.19
C LEU A 50 4.48 4.05 -2.48
N ALA A 51 5.51 4.07 -1.62
CA ALA A 51 6.67 3.21 -1.77
C ALA A 51 6.30 1.72 -1.74
N VAL A 52 5.37 1.31 -0.86
CA VAL A 52 4.85 -0.07 -0.81
C VAL A 52 4.08 -0.42 -2.09
N VAL A 53 3.21 0.48 -2.56
CA VAL A 53 2.44 0.29 -3.80
C VAL A 53 3.37 0.08 -4.99
N LEU A 54 4.38 0.95 -5.15
CA LEU A 54 5.39 0.84 -6.20
C LEU A 54 6.20 -0.44 -6.06
N TYR A 55 6.59 -0.80 -4.85
CA TYR A 55 7.34 -2.02 -4.60
C TYR A 55 6.56 -3.27 -5.02
N VAL A 56 5.26 -3.35 -4.69
CA VAL A 56 4.41 -4.46 -5.13
C VAL A 56 4.30 -4.50 -6.65
N HIS A 57 4.14 -3.34 -7.28
CA HIS A 57 3.99 -3.24 -8.74
C HIS A 57 5.27 -3.65 -9.48
N GLU A 58 6.44 -3.17 -9.04
CA GLU A 58 7.71 -3.38 -9.72
C GLU A 58 8.36 -4.73 -9.40
N TYR A 59 8.25 -5.20 -8.15
CA TYR A 59 9.03 -6.36 -7.69
C TYR A 59 8.18 -7.59 -7.36
N LEU A 60 6.88 -7.43 -7.08
CA LEU A 60 5.99 -8.57 -6.77
C LEU A 60 5.10 -8.96 -7.95
N GLY A 61 5.22 -8.29 -9.09
CA GLY A 61 4.45 -8.59 -10.30
C GLY A 61 3.04 -7.99 -10.29
N GLY A 62 2.79 -6.99 -9.44
CA GLY A 62 1.49 -6.32 -9.34
C GLY A 62 0.55 -6.93 -8.30
N PRO A 63 -0.57 -6.23 -8.01
CA PRO A 63 -1.66 -6.81 -7.23
C PRO A 63 -2.39 -7.94 -7.99
N LEU A 64 -2.19 -8.06 -9.30
CA LEU A 64 -2.72 -9.08 -10.22
C LEU A 64 -1.75 -9.33 -11.39
#